data_AF-A0A851GPD6-F1
#
_entry.id   AF-A0A851GPD6-F1
#
_cell.length_a   1.000
_cell.length_b   1.000
_cell.length_c   1.000
_cell.angle_alpha   90.00
_cell.angle_beta   90.00
_cell.angle_gamma   90.00
#
_symmetry.space_group_name_H-M   'P 1'
#
loop_
_entity.id
_entity.type
_entity.pdbx_description
1 polymer ?
#
loop_
_entity_poly.entity_id
_entity_poly.type
_entity_poly.pdbx_seq_one_letter_code
_entity_poly.pdbx_strand_id
1 'polypeptide(L)'
;MAKFTYHQNSIACLYQGEWLDSILELRYILSVEESHCWLREDLSIYYNLDEAPEGIKGGLKTYTPDFLVRNIYTGKATLVELKPSAYDDHWELLRRRKIAENFIQFMGFDWDFKVVFSHQIVLPRRAQLKFDNFLDKWRIGFSPQKLYKLDCQSLSYTDFVMYGGSQAIVT
;
A
#
# COMPACT_ATOMS: atom_id res chain seq x y z
N MET A 1 -4.42 -26.68 2.13
CA MET A 1 -4.49 -25.28 2.58
C MET A 1 -4.78 -24.41 1.37
N ALA A 2 -5.91 -23.69 1.38
CA ALA A 2 -6.25 -22.78 0.29
C ALA A 2 -5.25 -21.60 0.30
N LYS A 3 -4.71 -21.28 -0.88
CA LYS A 3 -3.79 -20.17 -1.09
C LYS A 3 -4.60 -18.87 -1.06
N PHE A 4 -4.04 -17.79 -0.53
CA PHE A 4 -4.64 -16.45 -0.57
C PHE A 4 -4.76 -16.00 -2.04
N THR A 5 -5.88 -16.34 -2.68
CA THR A 5 -6.15 -16.03 -4.08
C THR A 5 -7.37 -15.15 -4.14
N TYR A 6 -7.19 -13.94 -4.65
CA TYR A 6 -8.31 -13.05 -4.94
C TYR A 6 -9.30 -13.78 -5.86
N HIS A 7 -10.51 -14.05 -5.37
CA HIS A 7 -11.55 -14.77 -6.13
C HIS A 7 -12.19 -13.91 -7.23
N GLN A 8 -11.92 -12.61 -7.23
CA GLN A 8 -12.26 -11.69 -8.32
C GLN A 8 -10.97 -11.18 -8.96
N ASN A 9 -10.96 -11.07 -10.29
CA ASN A 9 -9.87 -10.46 -11.03
C ASN A 9 -9.67 -9.03 -10.50
N SER A 10 -8.55 -8.79 -9.82
CA SER A 10 -8.14 -7.43 -9.51
C SER A 10 -7.85 -6.73 -10.84
N ILE A 11 -8.41 -5.54 -11.02
CA ILE A 11 -8.17 -4.75 -12.22
C ILE A 11 -7.07 -3.74 -11.86
N ALA A 12 -5.87 -3.95 -12.41
CA ALA A 12 -4.71 -3.09 -12.20
C ALA A 12 -4.85 -1.78 -13.00
N CYS A 13 -4.48 -0.64 -12.44
CA CYS A 13 -4.69 0.67 -13.06
C CYS A 13 -3.49 1.61 -12.85
N LEU A 14 -3.28 2.57 -13.75
CA LEU A 14 -2.24 3.59 -13.61
C LEU A 14 -2.82 4.84 -12.95
N TYR A 15 -2.23 5.28 -11.85
CA TYR A 15 -2.64 6.49 -11.13
C TYR A 15 -1.41 7.31 -10.71
N GLN A 16 -1.38 8.60 -11.08
CA GLN A 16 -0.26 9.51 -10.79
C GLN A 16 1.14 8.98 -11.18
N GLY A 17 1.21 8.16 -12.24
CA GLY A 17 2.46 7.57 -12.72
C GLY A 17 2.83 6.23 -12.08
N GLU A 18 2.04 5.76 -11.10
CA GLU A 18 2.25 4.49 -10.39
C GLU A 18 1.23 3.44 -10.83
N TRP A 19 1.71 2.19 -11.01
CA TRP A 19 0.83 1.06 -11.25
C TRP A 19 0.27 0.53 -9.93
N LEU A 20 -1.05 0.49 -9.85
CA LEU A 20 -1.80 -0.12 -8.78
C LEU A 20 -2.30 -1.48 -9.26
N ASP A 21 -2.17 -2.53 -8.45
CA ASP A 21 -2.58 -3.89 -8.78
C ASP A 21 -4.10 -4.09 -8.67
N SER A 22 -4.82 -3.11 -8.08
CA SER A 22 -6.28 -3.17 -7.97
C SER A 22 -6.98 -1.82 -7.88
N ILE A 23 -8.27 -1.81 -8.22
CA ILE A 23 -9.18 -0.69 -7.92
C ILE A 23 -9.35 -0.42 -6.42
N LEU A 24 -9.15 -1.45 -5.57
CA LEU A 24 -9.19 -1.29 -4.12
C LEU A 24 -8.07 -0.35 -3.65
N GLU A 25 -6.88 -0.52 -4.22
CA GLU A 25 -5.74 0.35 -3.98
C GLU A 25 -5.98 1.78 -4.45
N LEU A 26 -6.54 1.97 -5.65
CA LEU A 26 -6.92 3.31 -6.12
C LEU A 26 -7.89 3.96 -5.14
N ARG A 27 -8.93 3.23 -4.72
CA ARG A 27 -9.92 3.72 -3.77
C ARG A 27 -9.29 4.10 -2.43
N TYR A 28 -8.29 3.33 -1.96
CA TYR A 28 -7.55 3.68 -0.77
C TYR A 28 -6.74 4.97 -0.95
N ILE A 29 -5.94 5.09 -2.01
CA ILE A 29 -5.12 6.28 -2.27
C ILE A 29 -6.00 7.53 -2.35
N LEU A 30 -7.10 7.49 -3.10
CA LEU A 30 -8.04 8.61 -3.19
C LEU A 30 -8.66 8.99 -1.83
N SER A 31 -8.76 8.05 -0.88
CA SER A 31 -9.28 8.33 0.46
C SER A 31 -8.30 9.09 1.35
N VAL A 32 -6.99 9.03 1.06
CA VAL A 32 -5.94 9.58 1.92
C VAL A 32 -5.11 10.70 1.28
N GLU A 33 -5.10 10.82 -0.06
CA GLU A 33 -4.18 11.69 -0.82
C GLU A 33 -4.26 13.19 -0.49
N GLU A 34 -5.36 13.69 0.07
CA GLU A 34 -5.48 15.10 0.49
C GLU A 34 -4.72 15.39 1.80
N SER A 35 -4.31 14.35 2.54
CA SER A 35 -3.69 14.47 3.87
C SER A 35 -2.46 13.59 4.08
N HIS A 36 -2.11 12.75 3.11
CA HIS A 36 -1.00 11.81 3.20
C HIS A 36 -0.18 11.78 1.92
N CYS A 37 1.14 11.69 2.11
CA CYS A 37 2.05 11.19 1.09
C CYS A 37 2.10 9.65 1.20
N TRP A 38 2.39 8.98 0.10
CA TRP A 38 2.43 7.52 0.03
C TRP A 38 3.53 7.00 -0.90
N LEU A 39 4.00 5.79 -0.60
CA LEU A 39 4.95 5.00 -1.38
C LEU A 39 4.41 3.58 -1.56
N ARG A 40 4.75 2.96 -2.68
CA ARG A 40 4.49 1.54 -2.99
C ARG A 40 5.79 0.75 -3.18
N GLU A 41 6.82 1.42 -3.71
CA GLU A 41 8.12 0.83 -3.99
C GLU A 41 8.97 0.70 -2.71
N ASP A 42 9.97 -0.19 -2.76
CA ASP A 42 10.95 -0.42 -1.68
C ASP A 42 10.37 -0.87 -0.32
N LEU A 43 9.17 -1.45 -0.30
CA LEU A 43 8.51 -1.95 0.91
C LEU A 43 8.75 -3.44 1.20
N SER A 44 9.63 -4.10 0.46
CA SER A 44 9.83 -5.56 0.58
C SER A 44 10.48 -5.93 1.92
N ILE A 45 9.78 -6.72 2.72
CA ILE A 45 10.24 -7.24 4.01
C ILE A 45 10.71 -8.68 3.82
N TYR A 46 11.99 -8.91 4.07
CA TYR A 46 12.58 -10.24 4.04
C TYR A 46 12.55 -10.87 5.44
N TYR A 47 12.09 -12.12 5.53
CA TYR A 47 11.98 -12.83 6.80
C TYR A 47 12.30 -14.32 6.65
N ASN A 48 12.81 -14.91 7.72
CA ASN A 48 13.09 -16.34 7.79
C ASN A 48 11.89 -17.13 8.33
N LEU A 49 11.78 -18.37 7.88
CA LEU A 49 10.87 -19.36 8.43
C LEU A 49 11.63 -20.15 9.51
N ASP A 50 11.67 -19.64 10.74
CA ASP A 50 12.35 -20.31 11.85
C ASP A 50 11.62 -21.61 12.32
N GLU A 51 10.49 -21.96 11.68
CA GLU A 51 9.66 -23.14 11.98
C GLU A 51 9.33 -23.97 10.72
N ALA A 52 10.25 -24.08 9.76
CA ALA A 52 10.05 -25.02 8.65
C ALA A 52 10.11 -26.48 9.21
N PRO A 53 9.11 -27.34 8.94
CA PRO A 53 9.17 -28.75 9.35
C PRO A 53 10.45 -29.43 8.84
N GLU A 54 10.97 -30.41 9.61
CA GLU A 54 12.13 -31.22 9.20
C GLU A 54 11.97 -31.72 7.76
N GLY A 55 12.97 -31.43 6.92
CA GLY A 55 12.99 -31.81 5.50
C GLY A 55 12.64 -30.70 4.51
N ILE A 56 12.13 -29.54 4.96
CA ILE A 56 12.00 -28.33 4.14
C ILE A 56 13.17 -27.40 4.49
N LYS A 57 14.08 -27.14 3.54
CA LYS A 57 15.10 -26.10 3.73
C LYS A 57 14.39 -24.77 4.02
N GLY A 58 14.53 -24.26 5.24
CA GLY A 58 14.16 -22.90 5.59
C GLY A 58 14.79 -21.94 4.59
N GLY A 59 13.98 -21.08 3.98
CA GLY A 59 14.40 -20.15 2.96
C GLY A 59 13.91 -18.74 3.29
N LEU A 60 14.67 -17.74 2.85
CA LEU A 60 14.26 -16.35 2.93
C LEU A 60 12.97 -16.16 2.14
N LYS A 61 11.93 -15.69 2.83
CA LYS A 61 10.67 -15.29 2.21
C LYS A 61 10.58 -13.78 2.16
N THR A 62 9.77 -13.29 1.24
CA THR A 62 9.48 -11.86 1.10
C THR A 62 7.99 -11.65 1.33
N TYR A 63 7.68 -10.60 2.07
CA TYR A 63 6.36 -10.04 2.23
C TYR A 63 6.43 -8.57 1.81
N THR A 64 5.57 -8.15 0.89
CA THR A 64 5.51 -6.77 0.42
C THR A 64 4.12 -6.24 0.78
N PRO A 65 4.01 -5.31 1.75
CA PRO A 65 2.80 -4.57 2.03
C PRO A 65 2.39 -3.70 0.83
N ASP A 66 1.13 -3.29 0.78
CA ASP A 66 0.60 -2.54 -0.36
C ASP A 66 1.11 -1.09 -0.39
N PHE A 67 1.19 -0.42 0.77
CA PHE A 67 1.65 0.98 0.85
C PHE A 67 2.37 1.32 2.15
N LEU A 68 3.25 2.30 2.10
CA LEU A 68 3.64 3.12 3.24
C LEU A 68 3.02 4.50 3.06
N VAL A 69 2.28 4.98 4.04
CA VAL A 69 1.68 6.32 4.02
C VAL A 69 2.21 7.16 5.17
N ARG A 70 2.43 8.45 4.95
CA ARG A 70 2.78 9.41 6.00
C ARG A 70 1.86 10.61 5.96
N ASN A 71 1.25 10.91 7.10
CA ASN A 71 0.38 12.06 7.26
C ASN A 71 1.18 13.36 7.24
N ILE A 72 0.83 14.30 6.36
CA ILE A 72 1.61 15.52 6.16
C ILE A 72 1.51 16.50 7.33
N TYR A 73 0.45 16.42 8.13
CA TYR A 73 0.19 17.34 9.23
C TYR A 73 0.78 16.85 10.55
N THR A 74 0.66 15.55 10.82
CA THR A 74 1.11 14.94 12.08
C THR A 74 2.48 14.29 11.97
N GLY A 75 2.97 14.07 10.75
CA GLY A 75 4.19 13.31 10.48
C GLY A 75 4.04 11.80 10.72
N LYS A 76 2.89 11.30 11.19
CA LYS A 76 2.73 9.87 11.51
C LYS A 76 2.79 8.99 10.27
N ALA A 77 3.61 7.94 10.29
CA ALA A 77 3.70 6.93 9.25
C ALA A 77 2.93 5.64 9.57
N THR A 78 2.42 4.98 8.54
CA THR A 78 1.70 3.71 8.64
C THR A 78 1.98 2.85 7.42
N LEU A 79 2.48 1.64 7.66
CA LEU A 79 2.60 0.55 6.71
C LEU A 79 1.25 -0.16 6.59
N VAL A 80 0.74 -0.25 5.37
CA VAL A 80 -0.65 -0.59 5.08
C VAL A 80 -0.73 -1.83 4.21
N GLU A 81 -1.57 -2.77 4.65
CA GLU A 81 -2.04 -3.90 3.85
C GLU A 81 -3.53 -3.71 3.56
N LEU A 82 -3.91 -3.70 2.29
CA LEU A 82 -5.29 -3.65 1.84
C LEU A 82 -5.85 -5.04 1.60
N LYS A 83 -7.07 -5.28 2.07
CA LYS A 83 -7.76 -6.55 1.84
C LYS A 83 -9.26 -6.40 1.59
N PRO A 84 -9.87 -7.27 0.77
CA PRO A 84 -11.32 -7.42 0.76
C PRO A 84 -11.83 -7.84 2.14
N SER A 85 -13.04 -7.42 2.51
CA SER A 85 -13.67 -7.79 3.80
C SER A 85 -13.74 -9.30 4.06
N ALA A 86 -13.76 -10.14 3.02
CA ALA A 86 -13.79 -11.59 3.15
C ALA A 86 -12.57 -12.19 3.88
N TYR A 87 -11.52 -11.39 4.12
CA TYR A 87 -10.28 -11.84 4.74
C TYR A 87 -10.11 -11.37 6.19
N ASP A 88 -11.11 -10.76 6.82
CA ASP A 88 -11.00 -10.16 8.17
C ASP A 88 -10.41 -11.13 9.21
N ASP A 89 -10.87 -12.39 9.19
CA ASP A 89 -10.43 -13.44 10.12
C ASP A 89 -9.37 -14.39 9.53
N HIS A 90 -8.70 -14.01 8.44
CA HIS A 90 -7.77 -14.91 7.77
C HIS A 90 -6.46 -15.04 8.57
N TRP A 91 -6.13 -16.25 9.02
CA TRP A 91 -4.96 -16.56 9.85
C TRP A 91 -3.63 -16.01 9.30
N GLU A 92 -3.49 -15.92 7.98
CA GLU A 92 -2.30 -15.37 7.33
C GLU A 92 -2.08 -13.87 7.65
N LEU A 93 -3.14 -13.11 7.95
CA LEU A 93 -3.01 -11.70 8.34
C LEU A 93 -2.35 -11.53 9.71
N LEU A 94 -2.63 -12.42 10.67
CA LEU A 94 -1.93 -12.43 11.97
C LEU A 94 -0.43 -12.65 11.78
N ARG A 95 -0.07 -13.55 10.85
CA ARG A 95 1.31 -13.82 10.51
C ARG A 95 1.99 -12.62 9.84
N ARG A 96 1.36 -12.02 8.82
CA ARG A 96 1.88 -10.82 8.14
C ARG A 96 2.05 -9.65 9.09
N ARG A 97 1.09 -9.45 10.00
CA ARG A 97 1.17 -8.48 11.09
C ARG A 97 2.43 -8.69 11.93
N LYS A 98 2.64 -9.90 12.45
CA LYS A 98 3.84 -10.21 13.25
C LYS A 98 5.13 -9.96 12.46
N ILE A 99 5.18 -10.32 11.18
CA ILE A 99 6.35 -10.08 10.31
C ILE A 99 6.60 -8.57 10.16
N ALA A 100 5.56 -7.79 9.86
CA ALA A 100 5.66 -6.35 9.66
C ALA A 100 6.09 -5.62 10.94
N GLU A 101 5.44 -5.91 12.06
CA GLU A 101 5.71 -5.27 13.36
C GLU A 101 7.13 -5.61 13.84
N ASN A 102 7.58 -6.86 13.68
CA ASN A 102 8.97 -7.24 13.97
C ASN A 102 9.97 -6.50 13.08
N PHE A 103 9.69 -6.35 11.78
CA PHE A 103 10.55 -5.63 10.85
C PHE A 103 10.65 -4.14 11.21
N ILE A 104 9.51 -3.49 11.47
CA ILE A 104 9.44 -2.09 11.89
C ILE A 104 10.27 -1.89 13.16
N GLN A 105 10.08 -2.74 14.17
CA GLN A 105 10.82 -2.68 15.41
C GLN A 105 12.32 -2.89 15.21
N PHE A 106 12.69 -3.89 14.41
CA PHE A 106 14.09 -4.21 14.13
C PHE A 106 14.81 -3.07 13.41
N MET A 107 14.15 -2.44 12.43
CA MET A 107 14.70 -1.31 11.68
C MET A 107 14.66 0.01 12.46
N GLY A 108 13.91 0.07 13.57
CA GLY A 108 13.75 1.30 14.36
C GLY A 108 12.90 2.36 13.68
N PHE A 109 11.97 1.95 12.79
CA PHE A 109 11.07 2.89 12.12
C PHE A 109 9.98 3.40 13.07
N ASP A 110 9.49 4.61 12.82
CA ASP A 110 8.36 5.24 13.53
C ASP A 110 6.99 4.84 12.95
N TRP A 111 6.97 3.74 12.18
CA TRP A 111 5.79 3.32 11.44
C TRP A 111 4.86 2.48 12.33
N ASP A 112 3.56 2.65 12.15
CA ASP A 112 2.58 1.66 12.60
C ASP A 112 2.30 0.63 11.48
N PHE A 113 1.79 -0.56 11.80
CA PHE A 113 1.25 -1.50 10.82
C PHE A 113 -0.27 -1.63 10.91
N LYS A 114 -0.95 -1.51 9.76
CA LYS A 114 -2.42 -1.61 9.69
C LYS A 114 -2.88 -2.44 8.50
N VAL A 115 -3.83 -3.34 8.75
CA VAL A 115 -4.66 -3.92 7.70
C VAL A 115 -5.91 -3.07 7.54
N VAL A 116 -6.21 -2.64 6.32
CA VAL A 116 -7.40 -1.86 5.98
C VAL A 116 -8.27 -2.68 5.05
N PHE A 117 -9.50 -2.94 5.50
CA PHE A 117 -10.46 -3.71 4.72
C PHE A 117 -11.28 -2.82 3.78
N SER A 118 -11.74 -3.39 2.67
CA SER A 118 -12.49 -2.65 1.65
C SER A 118 -13.72 -1.91 2.17
N HIS A 119 -14.41 -2.45 3.19
CA HIS A 119 -15.56 -1.81 3.82
C HIS A 119 -15.19 -0.59 4.70
N GLN A 120 -13.92 -0.49 5.13
CA GLN A 120 -13.43 0.62 5.96
C GLN A 120 -13.02 1.84 5.13
N ILE A 121 -12.89 1.68 3.80
CA ILE A 121 -12.47 2.76 2.90
C ILE A 121 -13.70 3.56 2.47
N VAL A 122 -13.92 4.68 3.16
CA VAL A 122 -14.97 5.65 2.84
C VAL A 122 -14.37 6.80 2.07
N LEU A 123 -14.89 7.07 0.87
CA LEU A 123 -14.46 8.20 0.05
C LEU A 123 -15.24 9.47 0.44
N PRO A 124 -14.56 10.60 0.74
CA PRO A 124 -15.19 11.91 0.73
C PRO A 124 -15.83 12.20 -0.63
N ARG A 125 -16.88 13.03 -0.66
CA ARG A 125 -17.64 13.31 -1.90
C ARG A 125 -16.76 13.69 -3.08
N ARG A 126 -15.72 14.51 -2.86
CA ARG A 126 -14.78 14.93 -3.92
C ARG A 126 -13.96 13.75 -4.44
N ALA A 127 -13.46 12.89 -3.56
CA ALA A 127 -12.72 11.69 -3.92
C ALA A 127 -13.63 10.67 -4.64
N GLN A 128 -14.89 10.55 -4.22
CA GLN A 128 -15.88 9.70 -4.90
C GLN A 128 -16.11 10.17 -6.34
N LEU A 129 -16.32 11.47 -6.58
CA LEU A 129 -16.45 12.01 -7.92
C LEU A 129 -15.19 11.75 -8.78
N LYS A 130 -14.00 11.87 -8.18
CA LYS A 130 -12.74 11.57 -8.88
C LYS A 130 -12.62 10.10 -9.24
N PHE A 131 -13.03 9.20 -8.34
CA PHE A 131 -13.06 7.76 -8.55
C PHE A 131 -14.04 7.37 -9.66
N ASP A 132 -15.27 7.89 -9.65
CA ASP A 132 -16.28 7.60 -10.66
C ASP A 132 -15.82 8.08 -12.05
N ASN A 133 -15.29 9.31 -12.14
CA ASN A 133 -14.71 9.84 -13.38
C ASN A 133 -13.53 9.01 -13.90
N PHE A 134 -12.72 8.45 -12.99
CA PHE A 134 -11.63 7.55 -13.37
C PHE A 134 -12.18 6.26 -13.99
N LEU A 135 -13.14 5.62 -13.33
CA LEU A 135 -13.76 4.38 -13.81
C LEU A 135 -14.42 4.57 -15.18
N ASP A 136 -15.11 5.68 -15.40
CA ASP A 136 -15.77 5.97 -16.68
C ASP A 136 -14.76 6.13 -17.82
N LYS A 137 -13.68 6.88 -17.60
CA LYS A 137 -12.61 7.07 -18.61
C LYS A 137 -11.88 5.77 -18.89
N TRP A 138 -11.58 5.00 -17.84
CA TRP A 138 -10.81 3.78 -17.99
C TRP A 138 -11.59 2.68 -18.71
N ARG A 139 -12.90 2.57 -18.46
CA ARG A 139 -13.82 1.65 -19.15
C ARG A 139 -13.91 1.89 -20.67
N ILE A 140 -13.60 3.09 -21.14
CA ILE A 140 -13.67 3.47 -22.56
C ILE A 140 -12.37 3.07 -23.31
N GLY A 141 -11.48 2.27 -22.69
CA GLY A 141 -10.29 1.77 -23.36
C GLY A 141 -9.15 2.79 -23.40
N PHE A 142 -9.08 3.66 -22.39
CA PHE A 142 -7.92 4.53 -22.19
C PHE A 142 -6.73 3.65 -21.82
N SER A 143 -5.95 3.25 -22.82
CA SER A 143 -4.55 2.87 -22.63
C SER A 143 -3.86 4.09 -22.02
N PRO A 144 -3.20 3.98 -20.86
CA PRO A 144 -2.51 5.11 -20.28
C PRO A 144 -1.42 5.54 -21.26
N GLN A 145 -1.71 6.57 -22.05
CA GLN A 145 -0.69 7.34 -22.74
C GLN A 145 0.28 7.76 -21.66
N LYS A 146 1.55 7.40 -21.83
CA LYS A 146 2.69 7.79 -21.00
C LYS A 146 2.47 9.20 -20.46
N LEU A 147 1.86 9.29 -19.29
CA LEU A 147 1.92 10.47 -18.47
C LEU A 147 3.32 10.35 -17.92
N TYR A 148 4.23 11.05 -18.59
CA TYR A 148 5.57 11.32 -18.13
C TYR A 148 5.50 11.52 -16.62
N LYS A 149 6.37 10.79 -15.91
CA LYS A 149 6.80 11.11 -14.55
C LYS A 149 6.84 12.64 -14.45
N LEU A 150 5.77 13.24 -13.93
CA LEU A 150 5.87 14.61 -13.45
C LEU A 150 6.93 14.50 -12.36
N ASP A 151 8.01 15.26 -12.52
CA ASP A 151 9.24 15.28 -11.72
C ASP A 151 8.98 15.43 -10.21
N CYS A 152 8.36 14.46 -9.56
CA CYS A 152 7.78 14.62 -8.23
C CYS A 152 7.90 13.35 -7.38
N GLN A 153 9.04 12.68 -7.45
CA GLN A 153 9.63 12.07 -6.25
C GLN A 153 11.05 12.62 -6.17
N SER A 154 11.16 13.90 -5.80
CA SER A 154 12.44 14.39 -5.28
C SER A 154 12.86 13.44 -4.14
N LEU A 155 14.16 13.23 -3.94
CA LEU A 155 14.66 12.48 -2.76
C LEU A 155 13.96 12.93 -1.47
N SER A 156 13.60 14.22 -1.38
CA SER A 156 12.83 14.76 -0.26
C SER A 156 11.43 14.16 -0.06
N TYR A 157 10.72 13.72 -1.11
CA TYR A 157 9.42 13.07 -0.96
C TYR A 157 9.57 11.67 -0.37
N THR A 158 10.42 10.83 -0.97
CA THR A 158 10.67 9.46 -0.50
C THR A 158 11.25 9.48 0.92
N ASP A 159 12.22 10.36 1.17
CA ASP A 159 12.81 10.53 2.50
C ASP A 159 11.78 11.04 3.52
N PHE A 160 10.87 11.93 3.11
CA PHE A 160 9.78 12.35 3.98
C PHE A 160 8.89 11.17 4.34
N VAL A 161 8.37 10.41 3.36
CA VAL A 161 7.47 9.29 3.65
C VAL A 161 8.17 8.22 4.50
N MET A 162 9.42 7.88 4.18
CA MET A 162 10.19 6.85 4.90
C MET A 162 10.59 7.29 6.30
N TYR A 163 11.14 8.50 6.47
CA TYR A 163 11.88 8.87 7.69
C TYR A 163 11.35 10.12 8.43
N GLY A 164 10.38 10.85 7.87
CA GLY A 164 9.72 11.96 8.57
C GLY A 164 10.56 13.24 8.75
N GLY A 165 11.42 13.58 7.78
CA GLY A 165 12.25 14.80 7.79
C GLY A 165 11.48 16.14 7.73
N SER A 166 12.22 17.27 7.77
CA SER A 166 11.70 18.64 7.70
C SER A 166 10.60 18.77 6.66
N GLN A 167 9.41 19.23 7.08
CA GLN A 167 8.17 19.36 6.31
C GLN A 167 8.40 19.41 4.81
N ALA A 168 7.82 18.45 4.08
CA ALA A 168 7.75 18.49 2.63
C ALA A 168 7.25 19.88 2.20
N ILE A 169 8.14 20.70 1.64
CA ILE A 169 7.73 21.93 0.99
C ILE A 169 7.00 21.46 -0.27
N VAL A 170 5.68 21.40 -0.18
CA VAL A 170 4.81 21.23 -1.34
C VAL A 170 4.87 22.56 -2.08
N THR A 171 5.74 22.65 -3.09
CA THR A 171 5.70 23.72 -4.11
C THR A 171 4.61 23.45 -5.12
#